data_AF-A0A2H1W8E4-F1
#
_entry.id   AF-A0A2H1W8E4-F1
#
_cell.length_a   1.000
_cell.length_b   1.000
_cell.length_c   1.000
_cell.angle_alpha   90.00
_cell.angle_beta   90.00
_cell.angle_gamma   90.00
#
_symmetry.space_group_name_H-M   'P 1'
#
loop_
_entity.id
_entity.type
_entity.pdbx_description
1 polymer ?
#
loop_
_entity_poly.entity_id
_entity_poly.type
_entity_poly.pdbx_seq_one_letter_code
_entity_poly.pdbx_strand_id
1 'polypeptide(L)' 'MNTSNSSVKVEQLPKKVRGAGTDITVSTVDVDAVLGRTASLPCDVTPDTNEDRVYMVLWFRKSGGKPIY' A
#
# COMPACT_ATOMS: atom_id res chain seq x y z
N MET A 1 -9.84 27.91 -10.07
CA MET A 1 -8.83 27.31 -9.14
C MET A 1 -8.34 26.04 -9.81
N ASN A 2 -7.10 26.03 -10.32
CA ASN A 2 -6.55 24.87 -11.01
C ASN A 2 -6.07 23.86 -9.96
N THR A 3 -6.75 22.73 -9.86
CA THR A 3 -6.42 21.67 -8.91
C THR A 3 -5.48 20.69 -9.61
N SER A 4 -4.18 20.73 -9.25
CA SER A 4 -3.21 19.76 -9.75
C SER A 4 -3.38 18.45 -8.98
N ASN A 5 -3.66 17.35 -9.68
CA ASN A 5 -3.78 16.01 -9.09
C ASN A 5 -2.42 15.28 -9.14
N SER A 6 -2.13 14.49 -8.11
CA SER A 6 -0.97 13.60 -7.98
C SER A 6 -1.47 12.17 -7.80
N SER A 7 -0.93 11.23 -8.60
CA SER A 7 -1.31 9.82 -8.55
C SER A 7 -0.18 8.98 -7.93
N VAL A 8 -0.54 8.06 -7.02
CA VAL A 8 0.40 7.14 -6.36
C VAL A 8 -0.10 5.71 -6.57
N LYS A 9 0.78 4.86 -7.11
CA LYS A 9 0.53 3.41 -7.17
C LYS A 9 0.87 2.79 -5.82
N VAL A 10 -0.13 2.15 -5.22
CA VAL A 10 0.00 1.47 -3.94
C VAL A 10 0.05 -0.02 -4.19
N GLU A 11 1.14 -0.66 -3.79
CA GLU A 11 1.36 -2.10 -3.98
C GLU A 11 1.19 -2.82 -2.64
N GLN A 12 0.18 -3.69 -2.55
CA GLN A 12 -0.16 -4.43 -1.34
C GLN A 12 0.39 -5.85 -1.46
N LEU A 13 1.49 -6.14 -0.74
CA LEU A 13 2.04 -7.50 -0.68
C LEU A 13 0.97 -8.49 -0.19
N PRO A 14 0.80 -9.65 -0.85
CA PRO A 14 -0.21 -10.60 -0.46
C PRO A 14 0.15 -11.23 0.89
N LYS A 15 -0.87 -11.40 1.73
CA LYS A 15 -0.75 -12.15 2.98
C LYS A 15 -0.39 -13.59 2.65
N LYS A 16 0.43 -14.22 3.50
CA LYS A 16 1.01 -15.54 3.24
C LYS A 16 -0.09 -16.61 3.27
N VAL A 17 -0.70 -16.90 2.12
CA VAL A 17 -1.67 -18.00 1.99
C VAL A 17 -0.92 -19.32 2.19
N ARG A 18 -1.20 -20.03 3.30
CA ARG A 18 -0.71 -21.40 3.51
C ARG A 18 -1.43 -22.33 2.53
N GLY A 19 -0.82 -22.56 1.38
CA GLY A 19 -1.21 -23.65 0.47
C GLY A 19 -1.10 -23.30 -1.00
N ALA A 20 -0.39 -24.15 -1.72
CA ALA A 20 -0.24 -24.25 -3.18
C ALA A 20 0.60 -23.13 -3.85
N GLY A 21 1.69 -23.55 -4.47
CA GLY A 21 2.52 -22.70 -5.30
C GLY A 21 1.79 -22.27 -6.56
N THR A 22 1.38 -21.01 -6.60
CA THR A 22 1.06 -20.26 -7.81
C THR A 22 1.39 -18.79 -7.55
N ASP A 23 1.94 -18.14 -8.56
CA ASP A 23 2.29 -16.72 -8.68
C ASP A 23 1.71 -15.78 -7.59
N ILE A 24 2.60 -15.10 -6.87
CA ILE A 24 2.26 -14.09 -5.86
C ILE A 24 1.74 -12.86 -6.63
N THR A 25 0.44 -12.83 -6.94
CA THR A 25 -0.20 -11.69 -7.60
C THR A 25 -0.36 -10.57 -6.58
N VAL A 26 0.44 -9.52 -6.73
CA VAL A 26 0.36 -8.35 -5.88
C VAL A 26 -0.76 -7.43 -6.36
N SER A 27 -1.75 -7.16 -5.51
CA SER A 27 -2.84 -6.26 -5.85
C SER A 27 -2.33 -4.82 -5.77
N THR A 28 -2.55 -4.04 -6.84
CA THR A 28 -2.22 -2.62 -6.86
C THR A 28 -3.49 -1.78 -6.91
N VAL A 29 -3.49 -0.67 -6.17
CA VAL A 29 -4.59 0.31 -6.16
C VAL A 29 -4.00 1.67 -6.52
N ASP A 30 -4.63 2.35 -7.48
CA ASP A 30 -4.27 3.72 -7.84
C ASP A 30 -4.98 4.69 -6.87
N VAL A 31 -4.20 5.54 -6.21
CA VAL A 31 -4.70 6.58 -5.31
C VAL A 31 -4.41 7.95 -5.91
N ASP A 32 -5.47 8.71 -6.18
CA ASP A 32 -5.37 10.08 -6.65
C ASP A 32 -5.60 11.06 -5.50
N ALA A 33 -4.75 12.08 -5.45
CA ALA A 33 -4.81 13.11 -4.43
C ALA A 33 -4.63 14.50 -5.05
N VAL A 34 -5.28 15.50 -4.45
CA VAL A 34 -5.04 16.89 -4.81
C VAL A 34 -3.71 17.34 -4.20
N LEU A 35 -2.87 18.01 -4.99
CA LEU A 35 -1.59 18.55 -4.53
C LEU A 35 -1.80 19.47 -3.32
N GLY A 36 -1.02 19.24 -2.25
CA GLY A 36 -1.13 19.98 -0.99
C GLY A 36 -2.27 19.52 -0.07
N ARG A 37 -2.96 18.42 -0.41
CA ARG A 37 -3.95 17.77 0.46
C ARG A 37 -3.46 16.39 0.91
N THR A 38 -3.99 15.92 2.04
CA THR A 38 -3.71 14.60 2.59
C THR A 38 -4.44 13.53 1.78
N ALA A 39 -3.77 12.42 1.50
CA ALA A 39 -4.35 11.23 0.88
C ALA A 39 -4.29 10.06 1.86
N SER A 40 -5.30 9.20 1.84
CA SER A 40 -5.28 7.95 2.61
C SER A 40 -4.82 6.82 1.72
N LEU A 41 -3.73 6.16 2.10
CA LEU A 41 -3.19 5.00 1.39
C LEU A 41 -3.81 3.72 1.99
N PRO A 42 -4.62 2.96 1.24
CA PRO A 42 -5.31 1.80 1.77
C PRO A 42 -4.34 0.62 1.92
N CYS A 43 -4.22 0.07 3.13
CA CYS A 43 -3.65 -1.27 3.39
C CYS A 43 -4.56 -2.05 4.33
N ASP A 44 -4.80 -3.33 4.05
CA ASP A 44 -5.39 -4.25 5.00
C ASP A 44 -4.29 -4.85 5.90
N VAL A 45 -4.28 -4.41 7.15
CA VAL A 45 -3.32 -4.83 8.18
C VAL A 45 -3.84 -5.94 9.09
N THR A 46 -5.00 -6.54 8.77
CA THR A 46 -5.57 -7.63 9.57
C THR A 46 -4.64 -8.86 9.54
N PRO A 47 -4.08 -9.30 10.67
CA PRO A 47 -3.20 -10.46 10.68
C PRO A 47 -3.98 -11.75 10.37
N ASP A 48 -3.31 -12.76 9.80
CA ASP A 48 -3.94 -14.04 9.47
C ASP A 48 -4.27 -14.88 10.73
N THR A 49 -3.59 -14.60 11.85
CA THR A 49 -3.86 -15.19 13.17
C THR A 49 -3.97 -14.10 14.23
N ASN A 50 -4.70 -14.36 15.31
CA ASN A 50 -4.92 -13.38 16.38
C ASN A 50 -3.66 -13.11 17.22
N GLU A 51 -2.65 -13.97 17.13
CA GLU A 51 -1.38 -13.82 17.84
C GLU A 51 -0.39 -12.89 17.11
N ASP A 52 -0.56 -12.69 15.80
CA ASP A 52 0.26 -11.79 15.01
C ASP A 52 -0.24 -10.34 15.14
N ARG A 53 0.70 -9.38 15.20
CA ARG A 53 0.39 -7.94 15.29
C ARG A 53 1.20 -7.18 14.26
N VAL A 54 0.59 -6.20 13.61
CA VAL A 54 1.29 -5.32 12.68
C VAL A 54 2.10 -4.28 13.45
N TYR A 55 3.42 -4.35 13.32
CA TYR A 55 4.34 -3.43 13.98
C TYR A 55 4.62 -2.17 13.16
N MET A 56 4.65 -2.29 11.82
CA MET A 56 5.02 -1.19 10.93
C MET A 56 4.45 -1.39 9.53
N VAL A 57 3.98 -0.29 8.93
CA VAL A 57 3.60 -0.22 7.51
C VAL A 57 4.51 0.81 6.84
N LEU A 58 5.16 0.43 5.75
CA LEU A 58 6.06 1.29 4.99
C LEU A 58 5.54 1.48 3.57
N TRP A 59 5.33 2.73 3.17
CA TRP A 59 4.91 3.09 1.83
C TRP A 59 6.07 3.66 1.04
N PHE A 60 6.30 3.20 -0.18
CA PHE A 60 7.36 3.75 -1.03
C PHE A 60 6.75 4.37 -2.28
N ARG A 61 7.28 5.52 -2.70
CA ARG A 61 7.05 5.98 -4.08
C ARG A 61 7.85 5.09 -5.00
N LYS A 62 7.32 4.79 -6.19
CA LYS A 62 7.99 3.95 -7.21
C LYS A 62 9.44 4.35 -7.51
N SER A 63 9.77 5.64 -7.38
CA SER A 63 11.12 6.18 -7.63
C SER A 63 11.88 6.58 -6.35
N GLY A 64 11.34 6.32 -5.17
CA GLY A 64 11.89 6.78 -3.89
C GLY A 64 12.43 5.62 -3.07
N GLY A 65 13.73 5.65 -2.73
CA GLY A 65 14.33 4.68 -1.80
C GLY A 65 14.02 4.94 -0.32
N LYS A 66 13.24 5.99 -0.01
CA LYS A 66 12.83 6.34 1.36
C LYS A 66 11.31 6.20 1.50
N PRO A 67 10.84 5.61 2.60
CA PRO A 67 9.41 5.47 2.84
C PRO A 67 8.76 6.84 3.08
N ILE A 68 7.47 6.93 2.75
CA ILE A 68 6.58 8.05 3.04
C ILE A 68 6.02 7.81 4.45
N TYR A 69 6.13 8.81 5.33
CA TYR A 69 5.56 8.81 6.69
C TYR A 69 4.37 9.77 6.76
#